data_AF-A0A7W1PMM5-F1
#
_entry.id   AF-A0A7W1PMM5-F1
#
_cell.length_a   1.000
_cell.length_b   1.000
_cell.length_c   1.000
_cell.angle_alpha   90.00
_cell.angle_beta   90.00
_cell.angle_gamma   90.00
#
_symmetry.space_group_name_H-M   'P 1'
#
loop_
_entity.id
_entity.type
_entity.pdbx_description
1 polymer ?
#
loop_
_entity_poly.entity_id
_entity_poly.type
_entity_poly.pdbx_seq_one_letter_code
_entity_poly.pdbx_strand_id
1 'polypeptide(L)'
;MTATYDGIGRTDAWDNLRRREPAQDGVNVGRRERWISAAAAAAVTAYGLRRRRGRRLLLPIAGALIGRAVSGRCAVNRMLGRNTVNDDTPSSPVTSVRRGEGVRVEESVVINRPRADVYRFWRNLENLPRFMDHLETVTVLDERRSRWTAKGPAGSRVEWDAEIHNEIPNELIAWRSLEGSEVDNAGSVHFMPTENGDTEVRVVLRYDPPAGRLGAAVARLFGEDPSHQVAEDLRRLKQVVEAGELV
;
A
#
# COMPACT_ATOMS: atom_id res chain seq x y z
N MET A 1 -24.18 10.10 16.05
CA MET A 1 -24.52 8.68 15.86
C MET A 1 -23.20 7.95 15.68
N THR A 2 -22.66 7.42 16.77
CA THR A 2 -21.28 6.95 16.88
C THR A 2 -21.26 5.47 16.56
N ALA A 3 -20.65 5.07 15.43
CA ALA A 3 -20.42 3.67 15.14
C ALA A 3 -19.28 3.17 16.04
N THR A 4 -19.63 2.66 17.22
CA THR A 4 -18.73 1.85 18.05
C THR A 4 -18.46 0.55 17.30
N TYR A 5 -17.21 0.36 16.88
CA TYR A 5 -16.72 -0.85 16.27
C TYR A 5 -16.64 -1.95 17.35
N ASP A 6 -17.74 -2.68 17.50
CA ASP A 6 -17.92 -3.71 18.53
C ASP A 6 -17.26 -5.02 18.07
N GLY A 7 -16.24 -5.48 18.81
CA GLY A 7 -15.71 -6.85 18.67
C GLY A 7 -14.20 -7.06 18.58
N ILE A 8 -13.36 -6.02 18.63
CA ILE A 8 -11.90 -6.17 18.72
C ILE A 8 -11.42 -5.35 19.92
N GLY A 9 -10.80 -6.02 20.91
CA GLY A 9 -10.26 -5.35 22.09
C GLY A 9 -9.31 -4.23 21.66
N ARG A 10 -9.39 -3.08 22.33
CA ARG A 10 -8.59 -1.88 22.03
C ARG A 10 -7.07 -2.15 22.03
N THR A 11 -6.61 -3.25 22.62
CA THR A 11 -5.23 -3.76 22.61
C THR A 11 -4.89 -4.56 21.35
N ASP A 12 -5.82 -5.40 20.90
CA ASP A 12 -5.61 -6.34 19.79
C ASP A 12 -5.56 -5.61 18.44
N ALA A 13 -6.28 -4.49 18.33
CA ALA A 13 -6.23 -3.60 17.17
C ALA A 13 -4.82 -3.04 16.93
N TRP A 14 -4.09 -2.67 18.00
CA TRP A 14 -2.73 -2.15 17.91
C TRP A 14 -1.68 -3.23 17.68
N ASP A 15 -1.84 -4.41 18.28
CA ASP A 15 -0.93 -5.54 18.07
C ASP A 15 -0.99 -6.08 16.64
N ASN A 16 -2.17 -6.05 16.02
CA ASN A 16 -2.32 -6.39 14.60
C ASN A 16 -1.62 -5.41 13.67
N LEU A 17 -1.58 -4.12 14.02
CA LEU A 17 -0.89 -3.09 13.24
C LEU A 17 0.63 -3.14 13.46
N ARG A 18 1.09 -3.36 14.71
CA ARG A 18 2.53 -3.47 15.05
C ARG A 18 3.21 -4.70 14.47
N ARG A 19 2.44 -5.73 14.14
CA ARG A 19 2.94 -6.83 13.31
C ARG A 19 3.24 -6.31 11.91
N ARG A 20 4.49 -5.96 11.63
CA ARG A 20 5.06 -6.16 10.29
C ARG A 20 4.64 -7.56 9.88
N GLU A 21 3.88 -7.71 8.78
CA GLU A 21 3.67 -9.04 8.22
C GLU A 21 5.06 -9.67 8.13
N PRO A 22 5.31 -10.81 8.78
CA PRO A 22 6.62 -11.43 8.73
C PRO A 22 6.97 -11.56 7.26
N ALA A 23 8.17 -11.12 6.87
CA ALA A 23 8.64 -11.23 5.49
C ALA A 23 8.43 -12.69 5.07
N GLN A 24 7.37 -12.95 4.30
CA GLN A 24 6.91 -14.31 4.09
C GLN A 24 7.99 -15.04 3.29
N ASP A 25 8.61 -16.04 3.90
CA ASP A 25 9.79 -16.77 3.44
C ASP A 25 9.70 -17.22 1.96
N GLY A 26 10.11 -16.36 1.05
CA GLY A 26 10.34 -16.64 -0.37
C GLY A 26 9.11 -17.09 -1.19
N VAL A 27 7.90 -17.07 -0.63
CA VAL A 27 6.62 -17.41 -1.29
C VAL A 27 6.04 -16.15 -1.94
N ASN A 28 5.64 -16.23 -3.21
CA ASN A 28 5.13 -15.08 -3.98
C ASN A 28 3.91 -15.40 -4.87
N VAL A 29 3.25 -16.54 -4.63
CA VAL A 29 2.06 -16.99 -5.37
C VAL A 29 0.92 -17.38 -4.43
N GLY A 30 -0.20 -16.67 -4.53
CA GLY A 30 -1.42 -16.88 -3.74
C GLY A 30 -2.23 -18.12 -4.09
N ARG A 31 -3.24 -18.43 -3.27
CA ARG A 31 -4.00 -19.69 -3.35
C ARG A 31 -4.75 -19.82 -4.68
N ARG A 32 -5.37 -18.75 -5.18
CA ARG A 32 -6.01 -18.74 -6.52
C ARG A 32 -5.01 -18.98 -7.65
N GLU A 33 -3.89 -18.27 -7.66
CA GLU A 33 -2.88 -18.46 -8.72
C GLU A 33 -2.23 -19.85 -8.67
N ARG A 34 -2.14 -20.47 -7.48
CA ARG A 34 -1.71 -21.87 -7.33
C ARG A 34 -2.71 -22.84 -7.97
N TRP A 35 -4.01 -22.61 -7.81
CA TRP A 35 -5.06 -23.40 -8.49
C TRP A 35 -5.06 -23.21 -10.01
N ILE A 36 -4.88 -21.98 -10.49
CA ILE A 36 -4.73 -21.71 -11.94
C ILE A 36 -3.48 -22.41 -12.49
N SER A 37 -2.37 -22.34 -11.76
CA SER A 37 -1.12 -23.03 -12.14
C SER A 37 -1.29 -24.54 -12.19
N ALA A 38 -2.03 -25.12 -11.23
CA ALA A 38 -2.35 -26.55 -11.22
C ALA A 38 -3.23 -26.95 -12.42
N ALA A 39 -4.27 -26.17 -12.73
CA ALA A 39 -5.14 -26.43 -13.89
C ALA A 39 -4.37 -26.31 -15.21
N ALA A 40 -3.54 -25.27 -15.37
CA ALA A 40 -2.69 -25.09 -16.53
C ALA A 40 -1.65 -26.21 -16.68
N ALA A 41 -1.03 -26.64 -15.58
CA ALA A 41 -0.10 -27.76 -15.58
C ALA A 41 -0.75 -29.06 -16.07
N ALA A 42 -1.97 -29.35 -15.59
CA ALA A 42 -2.73 -30.52 -16.02
C ALA A 42 -3.04 -30.49 -17.53
N ALA A 43 -3.49 -29.34 -18.03
CA ALA A 43 -3.76 -29.15 -19.46
C ALA A 43 -2.51 -29.31 -20.34
N VAL A 44 -1.39 -28.67 -19.96
CA VAL A 44 -0.11 -28.74 -20.70
C VAL A 44 0.45 -30.17 -20.68
N THR A 45 0.34 -30.87 -19.55
CA THR A 45 0.78 -32.26 -19.43
C THR A 45 -0.05 -33.17 -20.32
N ALA A 46 -1.38 -33.08 -20.27
CA ALA A 46 -2.27 -33.88 -21.10
C ALA A 46 -2.02 -33.65 -22.60
N TYR A 47 -1.85 -32.38 -23.00
CA TYR A 47 -1.55 -32.01 -24.38
C TYR A 47 -0.15 -32.49 -24.83
N GLY A 48 0.86 -32.32 -23.98
CA GLY A 48 2.24 -32.74 -24.24
C GLY A 48 2.37 -34.26 -24.37
N LEU A 49 1.63 -35.03 -23.59
CA LEU A 49 1.60 -36.48 -23.69
C LEU A 49 0.96 -36.96 -25.01
N ARG A 50 -0.04 -36.23 -25.52
CA ARG A 50 -0.76 -36.53 -26.78
C ARG A 50 0.08 -36.25 -28.04
N ARG A 51 1.07 -35.36 -28.00
CA ARG A 51 1.97 -35.07 -29.13
C ARG A 51 3.41 -35.55 -28.86
N ARG A 52 3.83 -36.67 -29.50
CA ARG A 52 5.18 -37.26 -29.33
C ARG A 52 6.34 -36.25 -29.49
N ARG A 53 6.23 -35.29 -30.42
CA ARG A 53 7.26 -34.24 -30.65
C ARG A 53 7.21 -33.07 -29.65
N GLY A 54 6.10 -32.84 -28.97
CA GLY A 54 5.90 -31.69 -28.07
C GLY A 54 6.39 -31.91 -26.64
N ARG A 55 6.67 -33.15 -26.25
CA ARG A 55 7.07 -33.53 -24.87
C ARG A 55 8.30 -32.79 -24.37
N ARG A 56 9.31 -32.61 -25.23
CA ARG A 56 10.57 -31.94 -24.88
C ARG A 56 10.40 -30.45 -24.55
N LEU A 57 9.35 -29.81 -25.09
CA LEU A 57 9.06 -28.39 -24.86
C LEU A 57 8.03 -28.19 -23.75
N LEU A 58 7.01 -29.04 -23.69
CA LEU A 58 5.83 -28.84 -22.83
C LEU A 58 6.00 -29.40 -21.42
N LEU A 59 6.73 -30.51 -21.25
CA LEU A 59 6.92 -31.11 -19.92
C LEU A 59 7.73 -30.23 -18.96
N PRO A 60 8.78 -29.50 -19.38
CA PRO A 60 9.47 -28.53 -18.52
C PRO A 60 8.54 -27.40 -18.04
N ILE A 61 7.68 -26.88 -18.93
CA ILE A 61 6.70 -25.84 -18.60
C ILE A 61 5.68 -26.37 -17.58
N ALA A 62 5.17 -27.58 -17.79
CA ALA A 62 4.29 -28.24 -16.83
C ALA A 62 4.98 -28.44 -15.47
N GLY A 63 6.24 -28.89 -15.45
CA GLY A 63 7.03 -29.05 -14.23
C GLY A 63 7.20 -27.73 -13.46
N ALA A 64 7.47 -26.62 -14.15
CA ALA A 64 7.57 -25.29 -13.54
C ALA A 64 6.23 -24.82 -12.94
N LEU A 65 5.11 -25.08 -13.63
CA LEU A 65 3.77 -24.76 -13.13
C LEU A 65 3.37 -25.61 -11.92
N ILE A 66 3.73 -26.89 -11.90
CA ILE A 66 3.54 -27.78 -10.73
C ILE A 66 4.38 -27.28 -9.56
N GLY A 67 5.66 -26.96 -9.79
CA GLY A 67 6.54 -26.39 -8.78
C GLY A 67 5.96 -25.11 -8.19
N ARG A 68 5.41 -24.23 -9.03
CA ARG A 68 4.69 -23.02 -8.62
C ARG A 68 3.44 -23.35 -7.77
N ALA A 69 2.64 -24.32 -8.20
CA ALA A 69 1.41 -24.72 -7.49
C ALA A 69 1.69 -25.36 -6.12
N VAL A 70 2.76 -26.14 -5.99
CA VAL A 70 3.13 -26.81 -4.73
C VAL A 70 3.84 -25.85 -3.78
N SER A 71 4.90 -25.19 -4.24
CA SER A 71 5.77 -24.37 -3.38
C SER A 71 5.24 -22.95 -3.15
N GLY A 72 4.35 -22.45 -4.01
CA GLY A 72 3.96 -21.04 -4.02
C GLY A 72 5.10 -20.09 -4.41
N ARG A 73 6.19 -20.60 -4.98
CA ARG A 73 7.35 -19.82 -5.43
C ARG A 73 7.41 -19.79 -6.96
N CYS A 74 7.52 -18.60 -7.54
CA CYS A 74 7.68 -18.39 -8.97
C CYS A 74 8.84 -17.43 -9.22
N ALA A 75 9.88 -17.92 -9.88
CA ALA A 75 11.07 -17.14 -10.24
C ALA A 75 10.73 -15.95 -11.16
N VAL A 76 9.75 -16.13 -12.07
CA VAL A 76 9.27 -15.06 -12.96
C VAL A 76 8.59 -13.95 -12.17
N ASN A 77 7.67 -14.29 -11.27
CA ASN A 77 7.05 -13.29 -10.38
C ASN A 77 8.10 -12.55 -9.55
N ARG A 78 9.15 -13.23 -9.07
CA ARG A 78 10.25 -12.61 -8.32
C ARG A 78 11.07 -11.66 -9.19
N MET A 79 11.37 -12.04 -10.43
CA MET A 79 12.07 -11.20 -11.39
C MET A 79 11.25 -9.96 -11.79
N LEU A 80 9.93 -10.09 -11.82
CA LEU A 80 8.99 -9.00 -12.13
C LEU A 80 8.53 -8.20 -10.89
N GLY A 81 9.02 -8.51 -9.69
CA GLY A 81 8.56 -7.88 -8.45
C GLY A 81 7.09 -8.15 -8.08
N ARG A 82 6.42 -9.11 -8.73
CA ARG A 82 5.00 -9.44 -8.51
C ARG A 82 4.84 -10.41 -7.35
N ASN A 83 3.94 -10.13 -6.41
CA ASN A 83 3.60 -11.02 -5.30
C ASN A 83 2.07 -11.08 -5.12
N THR A 84 1.50 -12.28 -5.22
CA THR A 84 0.04 -12.50 -5.14
C THR A 84 -0.39 -13.28 -3.90
N VAL A 85 0.52 -13.55 -2.96
CA VAL A 85 0.22 -14.37 -1.77
C VAL A 85 -0.91 -13.77 -0.95
N ASN A 86 -0.88 -12.46 -0.85
CA ASN A 86 -1.88 -11.70 -0.14
C ASN A 86 -3.05 -11.31 -1.03
N ASP A 87 -3.29 -11.86 -2.23
CA ASP A 87 -4.50 -11.51 -2.99
C ASP A 87 -5.78 -12.15 -2.41
N ASP A 88 -5.65 -13.18 -1.58
CA ASP A 88 -6.76 -14.03 -1.11
C ASP A 88 -7.27 -13.77 0.33
N THR A 89 -6.59 -12.94 1.13
CA THR A 89 -7.06 -12.58 2.49
C THR A 89 -8.19 -11.54 2.45
N PRO A 90 -9.21 -11.59 3.32
CA PRO A 90 -10.17 -10.49 3.44
C PRO A 90 -9.44 -9.19 3.82
N SER A 91 -9.80 -8.07 3.20
CA SER A 91 -9.25 -6.75 3.52
C SER A 91 -9.53 -6.41 4.99
N SER A 92 -8.54 -5.85 5.69
CA SER A 92 -8.75 -5.31 7.03
C SER A 92 -9.82 -4.21 6.96
N PRO A 93 -10.82 -4.20 7.85
CA PRO A 93 -11.84 -3.15 7.92
C PRO A 93 -11.25 -1.77 8.24
N VAL A 94 -10.00 -1.72 8.71
CA VAL A 94 -9.25 -0.49 8.98
C VAL A 94 -8.54 0.06 7.73
N THR A 95 -8.39 -0.76 6.68
CA THR A 95 -7.78 -0.39 5.39
C THR A 95 -8.78 -0.69 4.29
N SER A 96 -9.78 0.19 4.09
CA SER A 96 -10.82 -0.02 3.09
C SER A 96 -10.32 0.34 1.68
N VAL A 97 -9.49 -0.53 1.10
CA VAL A 97 -9.07 -0.41 -0.30
C VAL A 97 -9.31 -1.72 -1.04
N ARG A 98 -9.94 -1.63 -2.22
CA ARG A 98 -10.13 -2.76 -3.15
C ARG A 98 -8.77 -3.30 -3.57
N ARG A 99 -8.53 -4.59 -3.32
CA ARG A 99 -7.24 -5.23 -3.57
C ARG A 99 -7.10 -5.60 -5.06
N GLY A 100 -6.31 -4.83 -5.80
CA GLY A 100 -5.86 -5.10 -7.18
C GLY A 100 -4.69 -4.17 -7.59
N GLU A 101 -3.63 -4.75 -8.16
CA GLU A 101 -2.52 -4.18 -8.97
C GLU A 101 -1.75 -2.88 -8.59
N GLY A 102 -2.09 -2.14 -7.53
CA GLY A 102 -1.33 -0.96 -7.07
C GLY A 102 -0.10 -1.25 -6.16
N VAL A 103 0.83 -0.29 -6.09
CA VAL A 103 2.00 -0.29 -5.19
C VAL A 103 1.53 -0.04 -3.76
N ARG A 104 1.95 -0.89 -2.80
CA ARG A 104 1.71 -0.68 -1.37
C ARG A 104 3.01 -0.27 -0.67
N VAL A 105 2.94 0.80 0.10
CA VAL A 105 4.03 1.29 0.95
C VAL A 105 3.56 1.28 2.41
N GLU A 106 4.43 0.87 3.31
CA GLU A 106 4.17 0.89 4.75
C GLU A 106 5.43 1.29 5.50
N GLU A 107 5.38 2.44 6.17
CA GLU A 107 6.51 3.00 6.91
C GLU A 107 6.05 3.57 8.26
N SER A 108 6.96 3.65 9.23
CA SER A 108 6.68 4.27 10.52
C SER A 108 7.84 5.04 11.11
N VAL A 109 7.52 6.00 11.98
CA VAL A 109 8.47 6.82 12.72
C VAL A 109 7.94 7.10 14.12
N VAL A 110 8.82 7.17 15.12
CA VAL A 110 8.47 7.64 16.47
C VAL A 110 8.76 9.14 16.57
N ILE A 111 7.76 9.91 16.99
CA ILE A 111 7.82 11.36 17.18
C ILE A 111 7.66 11.65 18.67
N ASN A 112 8.60 12.42 19.22
CA ASN A 112 8.72 12.75 20.63
C ASN A 112 7.72 13.86 21.04
N ARG A 113 6.44 13.61 20.76
CA ARG A 113 5.31 14.50 21.07
C ARG A 113 4.07 13.68 21.45
N PRO A 114 3.17 14.25 22.28
CA PRO A 114 1.89 13.62 22.60
C PRO A 114 1.06 13.35 21.34
N ARG A 115 0.36 12.21 21.31
CA ARG A 115 -0.45 11.78 20.17
C ARG A 115 -1.44 12.83 19.67
N ALA A 116 -1.99 13.63 20.59
CA ALA A 116 -2.97 14.65 20.25
C ALA A 116 -2.37 15.79 19.42
N ASP A 117 -1.11 16.13 19.67
CA ASP A 117 -0.42 17.18 18.92
C ASP A 117 -0.06 16.69 17.52
N VAL A 118 0.47 15.47 17.42
CA VAL A 118 0.81 14.84 16.14
C VAL A 118 -0.43 14.62 15.28
N TYR A 119 -1.52 14.14 15.88
CA TYR A 119 -2.81 13.98 15.21
C TYR A 119 -3.35 15.32 14.70
N ARG A 120 -3.36 16.35 15.54
CA ARG A 120 -3.87 17.68 15.16
C ARG A 120 -3.06 18.29 14.02
N PHE A 121 -1.73 18.14 14.07
CA PHE A 121 -0.84 18.60 13.01
C PHE A 121 -1.16 17.91 11.68
N TRP A 122 -1.29 16.58 11.68
CA TRP A 122 -1.62 15.82 10.47
C TRP A 122 -3.04 16.12 9.96
N ARG A 123 -4.02 16.20 10.86
CA ARG A 123 -5.44 16.39 10.51
C ARG A 123 -5.69 17.71 9.77
N ASN A 124 -4.86 18.71 10.02
CA ASN A 124 -4.77 19.88 9.15
C ASN A 124 -4.02 19.49 7.88
N LEU A 125 -4.75 18.98 6.88
CA LEU A 125 -4.18 18.42 5.65
C LEU A 125 -3.34 19.44 4.86
N GLU A 126 -3.54 20.74 5.06
CA GLU A 126 -2.73 21.80 4.43
C GLU A 126 -1.29 21.82 4.94
N ASN A 127 -0.99 21.12 6.05
CA ASN A 127 0.37 20.91 6.53
C ASN A 127 1.14 19.83 5.74
N LEU A 128 0.45 18.93 5.02
CA LEU A 128 1.12 17.80 4.35
C LEU A 128 2.23 18.23 3.38
N PRO A 129 2.04 19.25 2.50
CA PRO A 129 3.11 19.72 1.61
C PRO A 129 4.35 20.29 2.32
N ARG A 130 4.30 20.56 3.63
CA ARG A 130 5.46 21.05 4.40
C ARG A 130 6.50 19.98 4.65
N PHE A 131 6.11 18.70 4.60
CA PHE A 131 7.00 17.57 4.86
C PHE A 131 6.90 16.46 3.81
N MET A 132 5.89 16.49 2.94
CA MET A 132 5.74 15.58 1.80
C MET A 132 6.21 16.25 0.50
N ASP A 133 7.48 16.08 0.15
CA ASP A 133 8.12 16.82 -0.97
C ASP A 133 7.46 16.58 -2.34
N HIS A 134 6.76 15.46 -2.47
CA HIS A 134 6.06 15.06 -3.69
C HIS A 134 4.71 15.77 -3.88
N LEU A 135 4.14 16.34 -2.82
CA LEU A 135 2.93 17.16 -2.86
C LEU A 135 3.30 18.63 -3.09
N GLU A 136 2.59 19.29 -4.00
CA GLU A 136 2.69 20.73 -4.20
C GLU A 136 1.70 21.47 -3.29
N THR A 137 0.45 21.03 -3.29
CA THR A 137 -0.63 21.64 -2.49
C THR A 137 -1.63 20.60 -2.03
N VAL A 138 -2.22 20.85 -0.87
CA VAL A 138 -3.43 20.17 -0.41
C VAL A 138 -4.39 21.26 0.07
N THR A 139 -5.57 21.34 -0.54
CA THR A 139 -6.59 22.33 -0.23
C THR A 139 -7.80 21.63 0.37
N VAL A 140 -8.21 22.03 1.57
CA VAL A 140 -9.41 21.48 2.20
C VAL A 140 -10.65 22.07 1.54
N LEU A 141 -11.52 21.21 1.02
CA LEU A 141 -12.77 21.61 0.36
C LEU A 141 -13.92 21.68 1.37
N ASP A 142 -13.95 20.75 2.33
CA ASP A 142 -14.89 20.72 3.46
C ASP A 142 -14.36 19.81 4.58
N GLU A 143 -15.21 19.45 5.55
CA GLU A 143 -14.84 18.61 6.70
C GLU A 143 -14.17 17.28 6.33
N ARG A 144 -14.54 16.68 5.19
CA ARG A 144 -14.06 15.34 4.80
C ARG A 144 -13.35 15.33 3.45
N ARG A 145 -13.55 16.32 2.60
CA ARG A 145 -12.98 16.36 1.24
C ARG A 145 -11.84 17.35 1.11
N SER A 146 -10.90 17.00 0.27
CA SER A 146 -9.70 17.79 -0.01
C SER A 146 -9.24 17.57 -1.45
N ARG A 147 -8.60 18.58 -2.03
CA ARG A 147 -7.98 18.54 -3.35
C ARG A 147 -6.48 18.50 -3.21
N TRP A 148 -5.84 17.56 -3.89
CA TRP A 148 -4.42 17.29 -3.79
C TRP A 148 -3.78 17.53 -5.14
N THR A 149 -2.62 18.19 -5.14
CA THR A 149 -1.80 18.38 -6.33
C THR A 149 -0.40 17.84 -6.05
N ALA A 150 0.07 16.92 -6.89
CA ALA A 150 1.40 16.31 -6.77
C ALA A 150 2.24 16.52 -8.02
N LYS A 151 3.56 16.43 -7.83
CA LYS A 151 4.55 16.48 -8.91
C LYS A 151 4.49 15.18 -9.72
N GLY A 152 4.16 15.31 -11.00
CA GLY A 152 4.14 14.23 -11.98
C GLY A 152 5.48 14.07 -12.71
N PRO A 153 5.59 13.07 -13.61
CA PRO A 153 6.82 12.80 -14.33
C PRO A 153 7.08 13.91 -15.36
N ALA A 154 8.38 14.16 -15.63
CA ALA A 154 8.82 15.21 -16.55
C ALA A 154 8.27 16.62 -16.21
N GLY A 155 8.01 16.90 -14.93
CA GLY A 155 7.53 18.20 -14.47
C GLY A 155 6.05 18.46 -14.73
N SER A 156 5.27 17.42 -15.08
CA SER A 156 3.80 17.56 -15.12
C SER A 156 3.22 17.68 -13.71
N ARG A 157 1.94 18.06 -13.62
CA ARG A 157 1.17 18.06 -12.37
C ARG A 157 0.07 17.01 -12.47
N VAL A 158 -0.24 16.40 -11.34
CA VAL A 158 -1.36 15.46 -11.21
C VAL A 158 -2.25 15.93 -10.08
N GLU A 159 -3.56 16.01 -10.34
CA GLU A 159 -4.55 16.51 -9.39
C GLU A 159 -5.63 15.46 -9.14
N TRP A 160 -6.05 15.32 -7.87
CA TRP A 160 -7.18 14.49 -7.51
C TRP A 160 -7.91 15.04 -6.30
N ASP A 161 -9.21 14.76 -6.23
CA ASP A 161 -10.00 14.99 -5.03
C ASP A 161 -10.01 13.70 -4.19
N ALA A 162 -9.87 13.85 -2.87
CA ALA A 162 -9.86 12.77 -1.89
C ALA A 162 -10.84 13.03 -0.76
N GLU A 163 -11.40 11.96 -0.21
CA GLU A 163 -12.26 11.98 0.97
C GLU A 163 -11.63 11.18 2.12
N ILE A 164 -11.74 11.72 3.33
CA ILE A 164 -11.58 10.96 4.57
C ILE A 164 -12.81 10.06 4.68
N HIS A 165 -12.63 8.74 4.67
CA HIS A 165 -13.72 7.77 4.78
C HIS A 165 -13.78 7.11 6.16
N ASN A 166 -12.68 7.12 6.92
CA ASN A 166 -12.64 6.66 8.30
C ASN A 166 -11.74 7.56 9.15
N GLU A 167 -12.19 7.92 10.35
CA GLU A 167 -11.48 8.80 11.27
C GLU A 167 -11.78 8.38 12.71
N ILE A 168 -10.72 8.17 13.50
CA ILE A 168 -10.79 7.95 14.95
C ILE A 168 -9.87 9.00 15.58
N PRO A 169 -10.40 9.97 16.35
CA PRO A 169 -9.61 11.03 16.94
C PRO A 169 -8.39 10.52 17.71
N ASN A 170 -7.21 11.08 17.39
CA ASN A 170 -5.91 10.74 17.98
C ASN A 170 -5.39 9.32 17.69
N GLU A 171 -6.03 8.59 16.76
CA GLU A 171 -5.73 7.17 16.53
C GLU A 171 -5.62 6.82 15.04
N LEU A 172 -6.51 7.33 14.20
CA LEU A 172 -6.58 6.95 12.78
C LEU A 172 -7.16 8.07 11.92
N ILE A 173 -6.55 8.28 10.75
CA ILE A 173 -7.19 8.97 9.62
C ILE A 173 -6.97 8.10 8.38
N ALA A 174 -8.05 7.72 7.69
CA ALA A 174 -7.98 6.98 6.44
C ALA A 174 -8.72 7.74 5.33
N TRP A 175 -8.07 7.85 4.18
CA TRP A 175 -8.56 8.58 3.03
C TRP A 175 -8.51 7.73 1.76
N ARG A 176 -9.27 8.18 0.76
CA ARG A 176 -9.26 7.62 -0.59
C ARG A 176 -9.62 8.69 -1.62
N SER A 177 -9.11 8.57 -2.84
CA SER A 177 -9.53 9.38 -3.97
C SER A 177 -11.01 9.15 -4.29
N LEU A 178 -11.67 10.19 -4.80
CA LEU A 178 -13.04 10.09 -5.30
C LEU A 178 -13.10 9.26 -6.61
N GLU A 179 -14.28 8.74 -6.92
CA GLU A 179 -14.51 8.01 -8.17
C GLU A 179 -14.30 8.93 -9.38
N GLY A 180 -13.54 8.46 -10.37
CA GLY A 180 -13.21 9.23 -11.57
C GLY A 180 -11.99 10.15 -11.44
N SER A 181 -11.32 10.17 -10.28
CA SER A 181 -10.03 10.87 -10.11
C SER A 181 -8.94 10.30 -11.03
N GLU A 182 -8.02 11.16 -11.47
CA GLU A 182 -6.89 10.78 -12.33
C GLU A 182 -5.94 9.76 -11.67
N VAL A 183 -5.96 9.70 -10.34
CA VAL A 183 -5.15 8.79 -9.52
C VAL A 183 -6.07 8.03 -8.58
N ASP A 184 -6.01 6.69 -8.64
CA ASP A 184 -6.55 5.84 -7.58
C ASP A 184 -5.52 5.79 -6.44
N ASN A 185 -5.77 6.59 -5.40
CA ASN A 185 -4.93 6.72 -4.22
C ASN A 185 -5.77 6.46 -2.97
N ALA A 186 -5.26 5.61 -2.08
CA ALA A 186 -5.82 5.48 -0.75
C ALA A 186 -4.72 5.26 0.28
N GLY A 187 -4.96 5.74 1.49
CA GLY A 187 -4.01 5.58 2.58
C GLY A 187 -4.65 5.66 3.94
N SER A 188 -3.87 5.28 4.94
CA SER A 188 -4.18 5.51 6.33
C SER A 188 -2.95 5.95 7.10
N VAL A 189 -3.16 6.82 8.07
CA VAL A 189 -2.17 7.16 9.10
C VAL A 189 -2.70 6.73 10.45
N HIS A 190 -1.86 6.05 11.21
CA HIS A 190 -2.14 5.55 12.54
C HIS A 190 -1.25 6.26 13.55
N PHE A 191 -1.84 6.64 14.67
CA PHE A 191 -1.15 7.34 15.77
C PHE A 191 -1.21 6.46 17.01
N MET A 192 -0.09 5.81 17.34
CA MET A 192 -0.02 4.87 18.45
C MET A 192 0.82 5.45 19.59
N PRO A 193 0.36 5.34 20.85
CA PRO A 193 1.19 5.72 21.98
C PRO A 193 2.34 4.73 22.15
N THR A 194 3.52 5.25 22.50
CA THR A 194 4.65 4.47 23.01
C THR A 194 4.62 4.42 24.54
N GLU A 195 5.47 3.59 25.14
CA GLU A 195 5.59 3.48 26.60
C GLU A 195 6.02 4.81 27.26
N ASN A 196 6.75 5.66 26.54
CA ASN A 196 7.27 6.93 27.03
C ASN A 196 6.30 8.11 26.85
N GLY A 197 5.11 7.88 26.29
CA GLY A 197 4.15 8.93 25.96
C GLY A 197 4.39 9.62 24.60
N ASP A 198 5.44 9.22 23.88
CA ASP A 198 5.69 9.61 22.49
C ASP A 198 4.72 8.91 21.53
N THR A 199 4.72 9.29 20.26
CA THR A 199 3.78 8.77 19.26
C THR A 199 4.52 8.03 18.15
N GLU A 200 4.20 6.75 17.95
CA GLU A 200 4.54 6.05 16.70
C GLU A 200 3.50 6.40 15.63
N VAL A 201 3.95 7.08 14.58
CA VAL A 201 3.16 7.37 13.39
C VAL A 201 3.45 6.27 12.37
N ARG A 202 2.42 5.52 11.98
CA ARG A 202 2.50 4.52 10.90
C ARG A 202 1.65 4.96 9.72
N VAL A 203 2.24 5.01 8.53
CA VAL A 203 1.55 5.34 7.28
C VAL A 203 1.49 4.11 6.41
N VAL A 204 0.29 3.80 5.91
CA VAL A 204 0.04 2.78 4.90
C VAL A 204 -0.53 3.47 3.68
N LEU A 205 0.14 3.36 2.55
CA LEU A 205 -0.25 3.99 1.30
C LEU A 205 -0.43 2.92 0.23
N ARG A 206 -1.45 3.12 -0.62
CA ARG A 206 -1.63 2.37 -1.85
C ARG A 206 -1.97 3.34 -2.97
N TYR A 207 -1.25 3.23 -4.08
CA TYR A 207 -1.60 3.97 -5.28
C TYR A 207 -1.44 3.06 -6.51
N ASP A 208 -2.29 3.27 -7.50
CA ASP A 208 -2.14 2.66 -8.82
C ASP A 208 -1.56 3.71 -9.77
N PRO A 209 -0.30 3.55 -10.24
CA PRO A 209 0.22 4.46 -11.25
C PRO A 209 -0.64 4.35 -12.53
N PRO A 210 -0.93 5.47 -13.21
CA PRO A 210 -1.83 5.47 -14.37
C PRO A 210 -1.38 4.47 -15.45
N ALA A 211 -2.26 3.51 -15.78
CA ALA A 211 -1.99 2.48 -16.76
C ALA A 211 -2.35 2.94 -18.19
N GLY A 212 -1.36 3.04 -19.09
CA GLY A 212 -1.59 3.24 -20.53
C GLY A 212 -0.41 3.89 -21.26
N ARG A 213 -0.07 3.40 -22.48
CA ARG A 213 0.99 3.73 -23.50
C ARG A 213 2.40 4.18 -23.05
N LEU A 214 2.58 4.54 -21.79
CA LEU A 214 3.78 5.03 -21.11
C LEU A 214 4.13 4.18 -19.87
N GLY A 215 3.29 3.20 -19.51
CA GLY A 215 3.34 2.48 -18.23
C GLY A 215 4.63 1.70 -17.92
N ALA A 216 5.42 1.31 -18.92
CA ALA A 216 6.71 0.65 -18.69
C ALA A 216 7.91 1.62 -18.59
N ALA A 217 7.78 2.83 -19.13
CA ALA A 217 8.84 3.85 -19.14
C ALA A 217 8.72 4.79 -17.92
N VAL A 218 7.50 5.04 -17.47
CA VAL A 218 7.19 5.87 -16.31
C VAL A 218 7.66 5.23 -14.99
N ALA A 219 7.54 3.90 -14.86
CA ALA A 219 8.07 3.13 -13.72
C ALA A 219 9.62 3.15 -13.61
N ARG A 220 10.34 3.56 -14.67
CA ARG A 220 11.81 3.73 -14.66
C ARG A 220 12.24 5.19 -14.52
N LEU A 221 11.35 6.15 -14.78
CA LEU A 221 11.56 7.60 -14.65
C LEU A 221 11.18 8.10 -13.25
N PHE A 222 10.17 7.50 -12.63
CA PHE A 222 9.91 7.63 -11.21
C PHE A 222 10.91 6.76 -10.45
N GLY A 223 12.02 7.39 -10.08
CA GLY A 223 13.12 6.76 -9.36
C GLY A 223 12.68 6.07 -8.06
N GLU A 224 13.48 5.07 -7.72
CA GLU A 224 13.86 4.61 -6.38
C GLU A 224 12.75 4.58 -5.32
N ASP A 225 12.27 3.35 -5.10
CA ASP A 225 11.65 2.86 -3.87
C ASP A 225 10.65 3.83 -3.21
N PRO A 226 9.35 3.76 -3.57
CA PRO A 226 8.28 4.52 -2.92
C PRO A 226 8.30 4.43 -1.38
N SER A 227 8.85 3.35 -0.82
CA SER A 227 9.05 3.17 0.62
C SER A 227 10.09 4.15 1.17
N HIS A 228 11.17 4.37 0.44
CA HIS A 228 12.20 5.34 0.79
C HIS A 228 11.64 6.77 0.81
N GLN A 229 10.83 7.14 -0.18
CA GLN A 229 10.21 8.47 -0.23
C GLN A 229 9.30 8.72 0.98
N VAL A 230 8.43 7.77 1.31
CA VAL A 230 7.54 7.88 2.48
C VAL A 230 8.34 7.88 3.79
N ALA A 231 9.41 7.09 3.89
CA ALA A 231 10.30 7.10 5.04
C ALA A 231 10.98 8.47 5.24
N GLU A 232 11.42 9.11 4.15
CA GLU A 232 11.97 10.48 4.18
C GLU A 232 10.91 11.53 4.56
N ASP A 233 9.70 11.43 4.01
CA ASP A 233 8.57 12.30 4.40
C ASP A 233 8.28 12.19 5.90
N LEU A 234 8.28 10.97 6.45
CA LEU A 234 8.09 10.72 7.88
C LEU A 234 9.24 11.26 8.74
N ARG A 235 10.49 11.22 8.25
CA ARG A 235 11.63 11.85 8.92
C ARG A 235 11.49 13.38 8.96
N ARG A 236 11.04 14.00 7.87
CA ARG A 236 10.73 15.45 7.85
C ARG A 236 9.58 15.81 8.78
N LEU A 237 8.52 15.01 8.79
CA LEU A 237 7.41 15.18 9.74
C LEU A 237 7.91 15.21 11.19
N LYS A 238 8.75 14.24 11.56
CA LYS A 238 9.36 14.18 12.89
C LYS A 238 10.08 15.49 13.21
N GLN A 239 10.91 16.00 12.28
CA GLN A 239 11.65 17.24 12.48
C GLN A 239 10.72 18.45 12.68
N VAL A 240 9.72 18.65 11.81
CA VAL A 240 8.79 19.78 11.86
C VAL A 240 7.98 19.78 13.17
N VAL A 241 7.46 18.63 13.56
CA VAL A 241 6.62 18.48 14.75
C VAL A 241 7.43 18.57 16.03
N GLU A 242 8.65 18.03 16.06
CA GLU A 242 9.53 18.12 17.24
C GLU A 242 10.09 19.53 17.44
N ALA A 243 10.44 20.23 16.35
CA ALA A 243 10.91 21.62 16.38
C ALA A 243 9.86 22.61 16.91
N GLY A 244 8.59 22.19 17.02
CA GLY A 244 7.55 23.02 17.61
C GLY A 244 6.96 24.05 16.65
N GLU A 245 7.03 23.81 15.34
CA GLU A 245 6.24 24.53 14.33
C GLU A 245 4.76 24.10 14.41
N LEU A 246 4.17 24.25 15.59
CA LEU A 246 2.73 24.18 15.81
C LEU A 246 2.20 25.59 15.55
N VAL A 247 1.81 25.87 14.29
CA VAL A 247 1.13 27.11 13.92
C VAL A 247 -0.31 27.08 14.44
#